data_AF-A0A0A9XFK1-F1
#
_entry.id   AF-A0A0A9XFK1-F1
#
_cell.length_a   1.000
_cell.length_b   1.000
_cell.length_c   1.000
_cell.angle_alpha   90.00
_cell.angle_beta   90.00
_cell.angle_gamma   90.00
#
_symmetry.space_group_name_H-M   'P 1'
#
loop_
_entity.id
_entity.type
_entity.pdbx_description
1 polymer ?
#
loop_
_entity_poly.entity_id
_entity_poly.type
_entity_poly.pdbx_seq_one_letter_code
_entity_poly.pdbx_strand_id
1 'polypeptide(L)'
;MSRRRDKGHEPLGPVYLLRSVKDQVQLFQEKRGILPEENNFVNLIGVIITQCGQAMYAVFTMFLALIPAMSIFIYVVHFVLDRVLDIVTTRRNKELWVKGGIFIVQLIGLFILLKFILGAIFAPIFSMQITIISKMLFFDEE
;
A
#
# COMPACT_ATOMS: atom_id res chain seq x y z
N MET A 1 -51.24 17.30 -28.42
CA MET A 1 -51.57 15.87 -28.26
C MET A 1 -50.41 15.20 -27.52
N SER A 2 -50.45 15.19 -26.19
CA SER A 2 -49.34 14.73 -25.35
C SER A 2 -49.45 13.22 -25.14
N ARG A 3 -48.55 12.45 -25.77
CA ARG A 3 -48.42 11.00 -25.52
C ARG A 3 -47.84 10.80 -24.13
N ARG A 4 -48.73 10.64 -23.13
CA ARG A 4 -48.38 10.08 -21.83
C ARG A 4 -47.71 8.73 -22.07
N ARG A 5 -46.43 8.62 -21.73
CA ARG A 5 -45.71 7.35 -21.63
C ARG A 5 -46.40 6.55 -20.53
N ASP A 6 -47.27 5.64 -20.95
CA ASP A 6 -47.90 4.67 -20.08
C ASP A 6 -46.79 3.79 -19.49
N LYS A 7 -46.45 4.02 -18.22
CA LYS A 7 -45.56 3.14 -17.46
C LYS A 7 -46.42 1.96 -17.02
N GLY A 8 -46.66 1.04 -17.96
CA GLY A 8 -47.24 -0.26 -17.66
C GLY A 8 -46.43 -0.91 -16.55
N HIS A 9 -47.12 -1.29 -15.47
CA HIS A 9 -46.57 -2.13 -14.41
C HIS A 9 -46.21 -3.49 -15.02
N GLU A 10 -44.97 -3.63 -15.51
CA GLU A 10 -44.41 -4.91 -15.91
C GLU A 10 -44.11 -5.73 -14.65
N PRO A 11 -44.38 -7.06 -14.67
CA PRO A 11 -44.20 -7.92 -13.51
C PRO A 11 -42.75 -7.87 -13.02
N LEU A 12 -42.52 -7.99 -11.71
CA LEU A 12 -41.21 -8.15 -11.07
C LEU A 12 -40.54 -9.46 -11.51
N GLY A 13 -40.21 -9.55 -12.79
CA GLY A 13 -39.54 -10.68 -13.41
C GLY A 13 -38.02 -10.54 -13.27
N PRO A 14 -37.28 -11.66 -13.28
CA PRO A 14 -35.83 -11.67 -13.18
C PRO A 14 -35.12 -10.78 -14.24
N VAL A 15 -35.77 -10.54 -15.39
CA VAL A 15 -35.27 -9.66 -16.46
C VAL A 15 -35.25 -8.19 -16.05
N TYR A 16 -36.24 -7.73 -15.27
CA TYR A 16 -36.27 -6.35 -14.77
C TYR A 16 -35.14 -6.10 -13.78
N LEU A 17 -34.89 -7.05 -12.88
CA LEU A 17 -33.77 -6.98 -11.94
C LEU A 17 -32.42 -6.95 -12.66
N LEU A 18 -32.23 -7.80 -13.68
CA LEU A 18 -31.03 -7.79 -14.51
C LEU A 18 -30.83 -6.45 -15.23
N ARG A 19 -31.89 -5.83 -15.76
CA ARG A 19 -31.81 -4.49 -16.35
C ARG A 19 -31.46 -3.43 -15.32
N SER A 20 -32.10 -3.45 -14.16
CA SER A 20 -31.82 -2.50 -13.09
C SER A 20 -30.36 -2.58 -12.62
N VAL A 21 -29.81 -3.78 -12.47
CA VAL A 21 -28.39 -3.99 -12.11
C VAL A 21 -27.48 -3.49 -13.22
N LYS A 22 -27.77 -3.82 -14.48
CA LYS A 22 -27.01 -3.31 -15.63
C LYS A 22 -26.98 -1.79 -15.65
N ASP A 23 -28.13 -1.15 -15.49
CA ASP A 23 -28.26 0.31 -15.52
C ASP A 23 -27.46 0.94 -14.38
N GLN A 24 -27.47 0.35 -13.18
CA GLN A 24 -26.62 0.82 -12.07
C GLN A 24 -25.12 0.68 -12.34
N VAL A 25 -24.69 -0.46 -12.90
CA VAL A 25 -23.29 -0.68 -13.29
C VAL A 25 -22.87 0.32 -14.37
N GLN A 26 -23.73 0.58 -15.35
CA GLN A 26 -23.47 1.54 -16.41
C GLN A 26 -23.37 2.96 -15.86
N LEU A 27 -24.24 3.36 -14.94
CA LEU A 27 -24.19 4.66 -14.26
C LEU A 27 -22.88 4.81 -13.45
N PHE A 28 -22.38 3.72 -12.87
CA PHE A 28 -21.10 3.71 -12.16
C PHE A 28 -19.89 3.83 -13.11
N GLN A 29 -19.96 3.21 -14.28
CA GLN A 29 -18.95 3.29 -15.34
C GLN A 29 -18.92 4.69 -15.99
N GLU A 30 -20.08 5.27 -16.28
CA GLU A 30 -20.21 6.63 -16.80
C GLU A 30 -19.64 7.66 -15.82
N LYS A 31 -19.86 7.50 -14.50
CA LYS A 31 -19.22 8.33 -13.45
C LYS A 31 -17.70 8.23 -13.44
N ARG A 32 -17.12 7.13 -13.91
CA ARG A 32 -15.68 6.94 -14.09
C ARG A 32 -15.20 7.32 -15.51
N GLY A 33 -16.08 7.87 -16.34
CA GLY A 33 -15.77 8.35 -17.69
C GLY A 33 -15.74 7.27 -18.77
N ILE A 34 -16.27 6.06 -18.50
CA ILE A 34 -16.32 4.97 -19.48
C ILE A 34 -17.66 5.06 -20.24
N LEU A 35 -17.61 5.38 -21.54
CA LEU A 35 -18.82 5.53 -22.35
C LEU A 35 -19.43 4.17 -22.75
N PRO A 36 -20.77 4.03 -22.79
CA PRO A 36 -21.45 2.76 -23.10
C PRO A 36 -21.17 2.21 -24.51
N GLU A 37 -20.85 3.09 -25.47
CA GLU A 37 -20.61 2.73 -26.87
C GLU A 37 -19.26 2.04 -27.09
N GLU A 38 -18.35 2.10 -26.11
CA GLU A 38 -17.01 1.52 -26.15
C GLU A 38 -16.89 0.18 -25.40
N ASN A 39 -18.01 -0.38 -24.94
CA ASN A 39 -18.05 -1.62 -24.15
C ASN A 39 -17.91 -2.88 -25.02
N ASN A 40 -16.84 -2.94 -25.81
CA ASN A 40 -16.42 -4.12 -26.57
C ASN A 40 -15.44 -4.96 -25.73
N PHE A 41 -15.46 -6.28 -25.93
CA PHE A 41 -14.56 -7.22 -25.24
C PHE A 41 -13.08 -6.83 -25.36
N VAL A 42 -12.66 -6.27 -26.50
CA VAL A 42 -11.28 -5.80 -26.70
C VAL A 42 -10.93 -4.63 -25.77
N ASN A 43 -11.83 -3.66 -25.62
CA ASN A 43 -11.64 -2.54 -24.68
C ASN A 43 -11.64 -3.03 -23.24
N LEU A 44 -12.49 -4.02 -22.90
CA LEU A 44 -12.47 -4.64 -21.58
C LEU A 44 -11.10 -5.29 -21.28
N ILE A 45 -10.55 -6.04 -22.23
CA ILE A 45 -9.21 -6.63 -22.10
C ILE A 45 -8.13 -5.53 -21.97
N GLY A 46 -8.23 -4.45 -22.76
CA GLY A 46 -7.33 -3.31 -22.66
C GLY A 46 -7.36 -2.63 -21.28
N VAL A 47 -8.55 -2.42 -20.72
CA VAL A 47 -8.74 -1.90 -19.36
C VAL A 47 -8.15 -2.87 -18.33
N ILE A 48 -8.43 -4.17 -18.43
CA ILE A 48 -7.90 -5.18 -17.51
C ILE A 48 -6.36 -5.19 -17.53
N ILE A 49 -5.75 -5.23 -18.72
CA ILE A 49 -4.28 -5.21 -18.86
C ILE A 49 -3.69 -3.93 -18.28
N THR A 50 -4.31 -2.78 -18.55
CA THR A 50 -3.86 -1.48 -18.02
C THR A 50 -3.94 -1.46 -16.50
N GLN A 51 -5.05 -1.92 -15.91
CA GLN A 51 -5.23 -1.97 -14.46
C GLN A 51 -4.25 -2.96 -13.81
N CYS A 52 -4.01 -4.12 -14.43
CA CYS A 52 -2.98 -5.06 -13.99
C CYS A 52 -1.58 -4.42 -14.05
N GLY A 53 -1.26 -3.68 -15.12
CA GLY A 53 0.00 -2.94 -15.25
C GLY A 53 0.17 -1.91 -14.14
N GLN A 54 -0.88 -1.12 -13.85
CA GLN A 54 -0.88 -0.15 -12.76
C GLN A 54 -0.71 -0.81 -11.39
N ALA A 55 -1.39 -1.94 -11.15
CA ALA A 55 -1.25 -2.71 -9.92
C ALA A 55 0.18 -3.27 -9.75
N MET A 56 0.75 -3.85 -10.81
CA MET A 56 2.14 -4.33 -10.81
C MET A 56 3.13 -3.19 -10.57
N TYR A 57 2.92 -2.04 -11.22
CA TYR A 57 3.74 -0.85 -11.01
C TYR A 57 3.67 -0.39 -9.55
N ALA A 58 2.47 -0.30 -8.96
CA ALA A 58 2.29 0.07 -7.56
C ALA A 58 3.05 -0.89 -6.62
N VAL A 59 2.91 -2.21 -6.81
CA VAL A 59 3.65 -3.21 -6.03
C VAL A 59 5.17 -3.05 -6.21
N PHE A 60 5.63 -2.83 -7.44
CA PHE A 60 7.04 -2.59 -7.71
C PHE A 60 7.56 -1.33 -6.99
N THR A 61 6.79 -0.23 -7.02
CA THR A 61 7.17 0.99 -6.30
C THR A 61 7.20 0.80 -4.78
N MET A 62 6.35 -0.06 -4.22
CA MET A 62 6.44 -0.45 -2.80
C MET A 62 7.76 -1.17 -2.50
N PHE A 63 8.25 -2.04 -3.38
CA PHE A 63 9.57 -2.64 -3.23
C PHE A 63 10.70 -1.61 -3.37
N LEU A 64 10.58 -0.67 -4.31
CA LEU A 64 11.56 0.42 -4.45
C LEU A 64 11.62 1.31 -3.20
N ALA A 65 10.52 1.45 -2.46
CA ALA A 65 10.50 2.16 -1.18
C ALA A 65 11.38 1.49 -0.09
N LEU A 66 11.84 0.25 -0.31
CA LEU A 66 12.81 -0.43 0.56
C LEU A 66 14.27 -0.09 0.23
N ILE A 67 14.57 0.51 -0.92
CA ILE A 67 15.94 0.88 -1.32
C ILE A 67 16.61 1.78 -0.26
N PRO A 68 15.95 2.85 0.26
CA PRO A 68 16.53 3.67 1.32
C PRO A 68 16.89 2.86 2.58
N ALA A 69 16.08 1.87 2.95
CA ALA A 69 16.36 1.01 4.10
C ALA A 69 17.63 0.16 3.88
N MET A 70 17.83 -0.36 2.66
CA MET A 70 19.05 -1.09 2.29
C MET A 70 20.29 -0.19 2.35
N SER A 71 20.21 1.04 1.84
CA SER A 71 21.32 2.00 1.93
C SER A 71 21.68 2.30 3.39
N ILE A 72 20.68 2.57 4.23
CA ILE A 72 20.88 2.82 5.67
C ILE A 72 21.53 1.60 6.34
N PHE A 73 21.07 0.39 6.02
CA PHE A 73 21.66 -0.84 6.55
C PHE A 73 23.15 -0.97 6.21
N ILE A 74 23.57 -0.64 4.99
CA ILE A 74 24.99 -0.68 4.60
C ILE A 74 25.80 0.33 5.42
N TYR A 75 25.31 1.55 5.61
CA TYR A 75 26.00 2.56 6.45
C TYR A 75 26.12 2.11 7.90
N VAL A 76 25.08 1.48 8.45
CA VAL A 76 25.08 0.88 9.79
C VAL A 76 26.17 -0.18 9.90
N VAL A 77 26.22 -1.12 8.96
CA VAL A 77 27.20 -2.22 8.98
C VAL A 77 28.62 -1.67 8.89
N HIS A 78 28.86 -0.72 7.99
CA HIS A 78 30.17 -0.06 7.87
C HIS A 78 30.61 0.58 9.18
N PHE A 79 29.71 1.36 9.80
CA PHE A 79 29.97 2.00 11.08
C PHE A 79 30.28 0.99 12.20
N VAL A 80 29.51 -0.10 12.27
CA VAL A 80 29.73 -1.17 13.25
C VAL A 80 31.08 -1.83 13.04
N LEU A 81 31.43 -2.16 11.80
CA LEU A 81 32.73 -2.77 11.47
C LEU A 81 33.89 -1.86 11.84
N ASP A 82 33.82 -0.57 11.51
CA ASP A 82 34.85 0.41 11.88
C ASP A 82 35.07 0.48 13.39
N ARG A 83 33.98 0.53 14.16
CA ARG A 83 34.05 0.62 15.63
C ARG A 83 34.53 -0.67 16.27
N VAL A 84 34.12 -1.83 15.75
CA VAL A 84 34.61 -3.13 16.22
C VAL A 84 36.10 -3.27 15.94
N LEU A 85 36.57 -2.89 14.75
CA LEU A 85 38.00 -2.87 14.41
C LEU A 85 38.81 -1.97 15.34
N ASP A 86 38.33 -0.75 15.60
CA ASP A 86 39.00 0.20 16.51
C ASP A 86 39.07 -0.35 17.95
N ILE A 87 38.02 -1.02 18.42
CA ILE A 87 38.01 -1.65 19.76
C ILE A 87 38.96 -2.84 19.82
N VAL A 88 38.92 -3.74 18.84
CA VAL A 88 39.75 -4.97 18.82
C VAL A 88 41.24 -4.66 18.67
N THR A 89 41.59 -3.59 17.95
CA THR A 89 42.99 -3.17 17.78
C THR A 89 43.54 -2.37 18.97
N THR A 90 42.69 -1.94 19.91
CA THR A 90 43.10 -1.15 21.07
C THR A 90 43.73 -2.04 22.15
N ARG A 91 45.04 -1.86 22.42
CA ARG A 91 45.79 -2.65 23.42
C ARG A 91 45.60 -2.23 24.89
N ARG A 92 45.14 -1.00 25.17
CA ARG A 92 44.96 -0.52 26.55
C ARG A 92 43.58 -0.85 27.07
N ASN A 93 43.51 -1.66 28.13
CA ASN A 93 42.24 -2.04 28.77
C ASN A 93 41.37 -0.82 29.17
N LYS A 94 41.95 0.25 29.72
CA LYS A 94 41.17 1.46 30.10
C LYS A 94 40.53 2.16 28.89
N GLU A 95 41.26 2.26 27.78
CA GLU A 95 40.75 2.86 26.54
C GLU A 95 39.71 1.95 25.87
N LEU A 96 39.87 0.63 25.99
CA LEU A 96 38.93 -0.37 25.50
C LEU A 96 37.56 -0.27 26.18
N TRP A 97 37.53 -0.12 27.52
CA TRP A 97 36.27 0.07 28.26
C TRP A 97 35.54 1.37 27.87
N VAL A 98 36.27 2.47 27.70
CA VAL A 98 35.69 3.76 27.30
C VAL A 98 35.15 3.69 25.86
N LYS A 99 35.94 3.18 24.91
CA LYS A 99 35.53 3.01 23.51
C LYS A 99 34.33 2.05 23.39
N GLY A 100 34.35 0.96 24.14
CA GLY A 100 33.24 0.01 24.20
C GLY A 100 31.96 0.62 24.76
N GLY A 101 32.06 1.40 25.85
CA GLY A 101 30.91 2.12 26.41
C GLY A 101 30.28 3.10 25.42
N ILE A 102 31.11 3.89 24.73
CA ILE A 102 30.64 4.81 23.67
C ILE A 102 29.97 4.03 22.53
N PHE A 103 30.55 2.90 22.12
CA PHE A 103 29.99 2.06 21.07
C PHE A 103 28.62 1.47 21.45
N ILE A 104 28.41 1.07 22.71
CA ILE A 104 27.10 0.60 23.18
C ILE A 104 26.05 1.71 23.09
N VAL A 105 26.37 2.93 23.54
CA VAL A 105 25.43 4.07 23.44
C VAL A 105 25.11 4.39 21.98
N GLN A 106 26.13 4.36 21.11
CA GLN A 106 25.93 4.52 19.66
C GLN A 106 25.03 3.44 19.07
N LEU A 107 25.21 2.17 19.45
CA LEU A 107 24.36 1.06 19.02
C LEU A 107 22.91 1.22 19.49
N ILE A 108 22.68 1.68 20.72
CA ILE A 108 21.33 1.92 21.23
C ILE A 108 20.65 3.02 20.41
N GLY A 109 21.34 4.15 20.18
CA GLY A 109 20.80 5.23 19.36
C GLY A 109 20.48 4.77 17.93
N LEU A 110 21.38 3.98 17.34
CA LEU A 110 21.21 3.43 16.01
C LEU A 110 20.05 2.42 15.94
N PHE A 111 19.85 1.62 16.98
CA PHE A 111 18.73 0.70 17.09
C PHE A 111 17.39 1.43 17.14
N ILE A 112 17.29 2.52 17.92
CA ILE A 112 16.09 3.36 18.00
C ILE A 112 15.78 3.99 16.63
N LEU A 113 16.79 4.53 15.94
CA LEU A 113 16.63 5.10 14.60
C LEU A 113 16.17 4.06 13.58
N LEU A 114 16.77 2.87 13.60
CA LEU A 114 16.39 1.78 12.68
C LEU A 114 14.94 1.34 12.93
N LYS A 115 14.53 1.23 14.20
CA LYS A 115 13.14 0.95 14.57
C LYS A 115 12.19 2.03 14.06
N PHE A 116 12.57 3.30 14.17
CA PHE A 116 11.77 4.41 13.66
C PHE A 116 11.61 4.35 12.13
N ILE A 117 12.70 4.11 11.39
CA ILE A 117 12.66 3.99 9.92
C ILE A 117 11.79 2.82 9.47
N LEU A 118 11.98 1.64 10.07
CA LEU A 118 11.14 0.48 9.77
C LEU A 118 9.68 0.77 10.10
N GLY A 119 9.41 1.37 11.27
CA GLY A 119 8.07 1.79 11.67
C GLY A 119 7.44 2.75 10.66
N ALA A 120 8.19 3.73 10.16
CA ALA A 120 7.71 4.69 9.17
C ALA A 120 7.38 4.04 7.82
N ILE A 121 8.18 3.06 7.37
CA ILE A 121 7.93 2.30 6.13
C ILE A 121 6.66 1.44 6.27
N PHE A 122 6.47 0.78 7.43
CA PHE A 122 5.32 -0.09 7.66
C PHE A 122 4.05 0.66 8.11
N ALA A 123 4.16 1.89 8.60
CA ALA A 123 3.04 2.72 9.06
C ALA A 123 1.86 2.81 8.07
N PRO A 124 2.05 3.08 6.76
CA PRO A 124 0.95 3.10 5.81
C PRO A 124 0.25 1.74 5.67
N ILE A 125 0.99 0.63 5.78
CA ILE A 125 0.42 -0.72 5.74
C ILE A 125 -0.48 -0.94 6.95
N PHE A 126 0.00 -0.60 8.16
CA PHE A 126 -0.82 -0.69 9.38
C PHE A 126 -2.06 0.20 9.33
N SER A 127 -1.92 1.44 8.84
CA SER A 127 -3.04 2.37 8.68
C SER A 127 -4.11 1.81 7.73
N MET A 128 -3.70 1.18 6.62
CA MET A 128 -4.62 0.50 5.71
C MET A 128 -5.34 -0.66 6.40
N GLN A 129 -4.63 -1.52 7.14
CA GLN A 129 -5.26 -2.64 7.85
C GLN A 129 -6.30 -2.15 8.87
N ILE A 130 -5.95 -1.14 9.67
CA ILE A 130 -6.87 -0.55 10.66
C ILE A 130 -8.11 0.02 9.96
N THR A 131 -7.95 0.69 8.82
CA THR A 131 -9.06 1.26 8.04
C THR A 131 -9.98 0.17 7.47
N ILE A 132 -9.41 -0.94 7.02
CA ILE A 132 -10.20 -2.08 6.51
C ILE A 132 -10.97 -2.72 7.66
N ILE A 133 -10.30 -2.99 8.79
CA ILE A 133 -10.92 -3.58 9.99
C ILE A 133 -12.03 -2.67 10.53
N SER A 134 -11.78 -1.36 10.61
CA SER A 134 -12.80 -0.42 11.08
C SER A 134 -14.01 -0.44 10.15
N LYS A 135 -13.80 -0.44 8.83
CA LYS A 135 -14.91 -0.55 7.88
C LYS A 135 -15.67 -1.86 8.08
N MET A 136 -14.99 -3.00 8.18
CA MET A 136 -15.68 -4.29 8.41
C MET A 136 -16.50 -4.28 9.71
N LEU A 137 -15.95 -3.78 10.82
CA LEU A 137 -16.66 -3.70 12.09
C LEU A 137 -17.85 -2.74 12.07
N PHE A 138 -17.72 -1.58 11.40
CA PHE A 138 -18.81 -0.61 11.29
C PHE A 138 -19.85 -0.97 10.20
N PHE A 139 -19.54 -1.90 9.28
CA PHE A 139 -20.50 -2.41 8.30
C PHE A 139 -21.47 -3.45 8.89
N ASP A 140 -21.19 -3.99 10.08
CA ASP A 140 -22.09 -4.93 10.78
C ASP A 140 -23.19 -4.22 11.62
N GLU A 141 -23.19 -2.88 11.68
CA GLU A 141 -24.15 -2.08 12.49
C GLU A 141 -25.24 -1.32 11.69
N GLU A 142 -25.35 -1.50 10.37
CA GLU A 142 -26.47 -1.01 9.53
C GLU A 142 -27.36 -2.14 9.02
#